data_AF-A0A843CT08-F1
#
_entry.id   AF-A0A843CT08-F1
#
_cell.length_a   1.000
_cell.length_b   1.000
_cell.length_c   1.000
_cell.angle_alpha   90.00
_cell.angle_beta   90.00
_cell.angle_gamma   90.00
#
_symmetry.space_group_name_H-M   'P 1'
#
loop_
_entity.id
_entity.type
_entity.pdbx_description
1 polymer ?
#
loop_
_entity_poly.entity_id
_entity_poly.type
_entity_poly.pdbx_seq_one_letter_code
_entity_poly.pdbx_strand_id
1 'polypeptide(L)'
;AVIEGVRGLYEGSDALADTGSTAEVAKMLDQNVIMVLNAKSITRSAAAIVKGFCDFDPAIKIKGIILNQIISENHREKATIAIEKTTGIPVIGAIPRYEKMGLTMRHLGLIPYLEGKGDAEFIKRVDKVAEIVGNNVDMDALLSIAGDIPSPSKKPDIFRAKSDCDIKVGVAVDEAFNFYYNDIFDILPSLGAEVVRFSPIHDRLPDADGYIFGGGYPEMFAGELEANDKMREAVREVSRNGTPIYAECGGLIYLTDEIVLKEGWEGRTADETFGLAGVFKGKTRMPTKRVIGYVNGVSDSRSPMGAGTFSGHEFHHSDVILADDTHYSYRLSRGKGIKDGLDGAVSHNTLASYTHLHPVASYEMFKNFTEKMRSQ
;
A
#
# COMPACT_ATOMS: atom_id res chain seq x y z
N ALA A 1 7.46 -16.58 -3.80
CA ALA A 1 7.06 -15.15 -3.67
C ALA A 1 8.32 -14.33 -3.40
N VAL A 2 8.30 -13.03 -3.66
CA VAL A 2 9.35 -12.10 -3.23
C VAL A 2 8.79 -11.28 -2.07
N ILE A 3 9.52 -11.21 -0.95
CA ILE A 3 9.18 -10.37 0.19
C ILE A 3 10.15 -9.20 0.18
N GLU A 4 9.66 -8.03 -0.22
CA GLU A 4 10.43 -6.79 -0.16
C GLU A 4 10.29 -6.15 1.21
N GLY A 5 11.42 -5.95 1.90
CA GLY A 5 11.44 -5.19 3.15
C GLY A 5 11.34 -3.69 2.89
N VAL A 6 10.67 -2.96 3.77
CA VAL A 6 10.60 -1.50 3.72
C VAL A 6 11.70 -0.88 4.59
N ARG A 7 12.37 0.17 4.10
CA ARG A 7 13.50 0.85 4.76
C ARG A 7 14.73 -0.06 4.95
N GLY A 8 14.97 -0.54 6.17
CA GLY A 8 16.12 -1.34 6.55
C GLY A 8 15.67 -2.63 7.23
N LEU A 9 16.56 -3.62 7.29
CA LEU A 9 16.23 -4.97 7.76
C LEU A 9 15.62 -4.97 9.18
N TYR A 10 16.18 -4.17 10.09
CA TYR A 10 15.77 -4.09 11.50
C TYR A 10 14.86 -2.90 11.81
N GLU A 11 14.41 -2.16 10.79
CA GLU A 11 13.56 -0.98 11.00
C GLU A 11 12.13 -1.42 11.31
N GLY A 12 11.72 -1.26 12.56
CA GLY A 12 10.39 -1.62 13.06
C GLY A 12 9.68 -0.48 13.78
N SER A 13 8.62 -0.84 14.48
CA SER A 13 7.81 0.07 15.31
C SER A 13 8.36 0.28 16.73
N ASP A 14 9.30 -0.57 17.16
CA ASP A 14 9.98 -0.53 18.45
C ASP A 14 11.49 -0.26 18.25
N ALA A 15 12.15 0.32 19.26
CA ALA A 15 13.56 0.69 19.19
C ALA A 15 14.52 -0.44 19.60
N LEU A 16 14.04 -1.43 20.34
CA LEU A 16 14.84 -2.52 20.92
C LEU A 16 14.37 -3.90 20.47
N ALA A 17 13.11 -4.03 20.07
CA ALA A 17 12.55 -5.25 19.52
C ALA A 17 12.36 -5.15 18.01
N ASP A 18 12.32 -6.30 17.34
CA ASP A 18 12.12 -6.38 15.89
C ASP A 18 10.67 -6.11 15.45
N THR A 19 9.77 -5.73 16.38
CA THR A 19 8.33 -5.64 16.13
C THR A 19 8.00 -4.74 14.94
N GLY A 20 7.45 -5.32 13.88
CA GLY A 20 7.10 -4.66 12.63
C GLY A 20 8.25 -4.51 11.63
N SER A 21 9.42 -5.11 11.89
CA SER A 21 10.58 -5.06 11.00
C SER A 21 10.60 -6.19 9.97
N THR A 22 11.39 -6.02 8.93
CA THR A 22 11.64 -7.08 7.93
C THR A 22 12.32 -8.29 8.57
N ALA A 23 13.17 -8.08 9.58
CA ALA A 23 13.84 -9.13 10.34
C ALA A 23 12.85 -10.02 11.09
N GLU A 24 11.84 -9.43 11.74
CA GLU A 24 10.79 -10.20 12.41
C GLU A 24 10.03 -11.08 11.40
N VAL A 25 9.62 -10.53 10.27
CA VAL A 25 8.92 -11.29 9.21
C VAL A 25 9.80 -12.41 8.66
N ALA A 26 11.09 -12.15 8.40
CA ALA A 26 12.02 -13.14 7.92
C ALA A 26 12.16 -14.31 8.93
N LYS A 27 12.23 -14.02 10.23
CA LYS A 27 12.29 -15.05 11.29
C LYS A 27 10.98 -15.81 11.44
N MET A 28 9.84 -15.12 11.41
CA MET A 28 8.51 -15.75 11.51
C MET A 28 8.25 -16.74 10.38
N LEU A 29 8.74 -16.43 9.18
CA LEU A 29 8.56 -17.24 7.98
C LEU A 29 9.75 -18.17 7.68
N ASP A 30 10.77 -18.19 8.55
CA ASP A 30 12.04 -18.91 8.38
C ASP A 30 12.73 -18.65 7.02
N GLN A 31 12.67 -17.42 6.53
CA GLN A 31 13.13 -17.05 5.18
C GLN A 31 14.61 -16.70 5.12
N ASN A 32 15.24 -17.04 4.00
CA ASN A 32 16.56 -16.54 3.65
C ASN A 32 16.47 -15.07 3.22
N VAL A 33 17.45 -14.26 3.63
CA VAL A 33 17.53 -12.84 3.31
C VAL A 33 18.59 -12.60 2.25
N ILE A 34 18.20 -11.87 1.20
CA ILE A 34 19.12 -11.28 0.23
C ILE A 34 19.29 -9.81 0.60
N MET A 35 20.52 -9.40 0.91
CA MET A 35 20.82 -8.03 1.31
C MET A 35 21.24 -7.21 0.09
N VAL A 36 20.46 -6.18 -0.24
CA VAL A 36 20.86 -5.17 -1.23
C VAL A 36 21.67 -4.08 -0.52
N LEU A 37 22.98 -4.04 -0.77
CA LEU A 37 23.90 -3.12 -0.11
C LEU A 37 24.30 -1.98 -1.05
N ASN A 38 24.05 -0.74 -0.64
CA ASN A 38 24.60 0.42 -1.33
C ASN A 38 26.14 0.45 -1.16
N ALA A 39 26.85 0.09 -2.22
CA ALA A 39 28.31 0.01 -2.25
C ALA A 39 28.96 1.27 -2.84
N LYS A 40 28.21 2.39 -2.96
CA LYS A 40 28.73 3.65 -3.49
C LYS A 40 30.00 4.05 -2.75
N SER A 41 31.11 4.09 -3.48
CA SER A 41 32.43 4.49 -2.98
C SER A 41 33.01 3.62 -1.84
N ILE A 42 32.47 2.42 -1.59
CA ILE A 42 32.99 1.50 -0.58
C ILE A 42 33.35 0.14 -1.18
N THR A 43 34.45 -0.46 -0.68
CA THR A 43 34.90 -1.83 -1.02
C THR A 43 35.04 -2.65 0.26
N ARG A 44 36.15 -2.50 0.98
CA ARG A 44 36.43 -3.24 2.22
C ARG A 44 35.43 -2.93 3.33
N SER A 45 34.94 -1.69 3.42
CA SER A 45 33.90 -1.33 4.39
C SER A 45 32.56 -2.02 4.12
N ALA A 46 32.30 -2.46 2.88
CA ALA A 46 31.10 -3.25 2.58
C ALA A 46 31.09 -4.56 3.38
N ALA A 47 32.25 -5.22 3.49
CA ALA A 47 32.41 -6.41 4.32
C ALA A 47 32.14 -6.15 5.81
N ALA A 48 32.59 -5.00 6.33
CA ALA A 48 32.33 -4.59 7.71
C ALA A 48 30.83 -4.37 7.97
N ILE A 49 30.11 -3.75 7.01
CA ILE A 49 28.66 -3.56 7.09
C ILE A 49 27.96 -4.92 7.11
N VAL A 50 28.22 -5.79 6.12
CA VAL A 50 27.59 -7.12 6.05
C VAL A 50 27.88 -7.93 7.31
N LYS A 51 29.14 -7.94 7.78
CA LYS A 51 29.52 -8.62 9.02
C LYS A 51 28.77 -8.07 10.23
N GLY A 52 28.65 -6.74 10.34
CA GLY A 52 27.86 -6.10 11.39
C GLY A 52 26.40 -6.53 11.39
N PHE A 53 25.75 -6.59 10.22
CA PHE A 53 24.37 -7.06 10.11
C PHE A 53 24.22 -8.55 10.50
N CYS A 54 25.19 -9.40 10.14
CA CYS A 54 25.20 -10.81 10.52
C CYS A 54 25.41 -11.01 12.04
N ASP A 55 26.30 -10.22 12.63
CA ASP A 55 26.64 -10.34 14.06
C ASP A 55 25.59 -9.68 14.96
N PHE A 56 24.86 -8.69 14.44
CA PHE A 56 23.81 -7.98 15.17
C PHE A 56 22.63 -8.89 15.53
N ASP A 57 22.18 -9.72 14.59
CA ASP A 57 21.16 -10.75 14.83
C ASP A 57 21.55 -12.07 14.15
N PRO A 58 22.18 -13.00 14.90
CA PRO A 58 22.59 -14.31 14.37
C PRO A 58 21.44 -15.21 13.93
N ALA A 59 20.18 -14.90 14.29
CA ALA A 59 19.02 -15.67 13.84
C ALA A 59 18.63 -15.34 12.39
N ILE A 60 19.10 -14.20 11.85
CA ILE A 60 18.83 -13.85 10.46
C ILE A 60 19.75 -14.61 9.50
N LYS A 61 19.13 -15.25 8.51
CA LYS A 61 19.81 -16.02 7.47
C LYS A 61 20.14 -15.14 6.26
N ILE A 62 21.14 -14.26 6.37
CA ILE A 62 21.66 -13.54 5.19
C ILE A 62 22.42 -14.55 4.31
N LYS A 63 21.90 -14.82 3.11
CA LYS A 63 22.42 -15.87 2.21
C LYS A 63 22.93 -15.37 0.87
N GLY A 64 22.70 -14.12 0.53
CA GLY A 64 23.25 -13.50 -0.68
C GLY A 64 23.32 -11.99 -0.55
N ILE A 65 24.33 -11.41 -1.19
CA ILE A 65 24.51 -9.96 -1.27
C ILE A 65 24.34 -9.50 -2.72
N ILE A 66 23.56 -8.45 -2.92
CA ILE A 66 23.53 -7.68 -4.18
C ILE A 66 24.17 -6.33 -3.90
N LEU A 67 25.28 -6.03 -4.56
CA LEU A 67 25.92 -4.72 -4.48
C LEU A 67 25.16 -3.74 -5.38
N ASN A 68 24.85 -2.55 -4.87
CA ASN A 68 24.24 -1.48 -5.65
C ASN A 68 25.22 -0.31 -5.81
N GLN A 69 25.09 0.47 -6.88
CA GLN A 69 25.91 1.66 -7.18
C GLN A 69 27.39 1.33 -7.49
N ILE A 70 27.64 0.23 -8.18
CA ILE A 70 28.99 -0.16 -8.62
C ILE A 70 29.44 0.67 -9.82
N ILE A 71 30.67 1.20 -9.79
CA ILE A 71 31.17 2.11 -10.85
C ILE A 71 32.16 1.47 -11.83
N SER A 72 32.70 0.28 -11.52
CA SER A 72 33.65 -0.44 -12.38
C SER A 72 33.81 -1.90 -11.95
N GLU A 73 34.38 -2.74 -12.81
CA GLU A 73 34.67 -4.14 -12.48
C GLU A 73 35.66 -4.29 -11.32
N ASN A 74 36.72 -3.47 -11.27
CA ASN A 74 37.66 -3.45 -10.15
C ASN A 74 36.99 -3.06 -8.81
N HIS A 75 35.94 -2.23 -8.84
CA HIS A 75 35.14 -1.92 -7.65
C HIS A 75 34.34 -3.14 -7.21
N ARG A 76 33.66 -3.81 -8.14
CA ARG A 76 32.94 -5.07 -7.92
C ARG A 76 33.85 -6.13 -7.29
N GLU A 77 34.95 -6.48 -7.96
CA GLU A 77 35.90 -7.51 -7.53
C GLU A 77 36.41 -7.28 -6.11
N LYS A 78 36.85 -6.05 -5.80
CA LYS A 78 37.37 -5.71 -4.47
C LYS A 78 36.30 -5.83 -3.37
N ALA A 79 35.08 -5.39 -3.66
CA ALA A 79 33.97 -5.51 -2.71
C ALA A 79 33.56 -6.98 -2.51
N THR A 80 33.44 -7.74 -3.60
CA THR A 80 33.14 -9.19 -3.58
C THR A 80 34.16 -9.96 -2.76
N ILE A 81 35.46 -9.83 -3.06
CA ILE A 81 36.53 -10.51 -2.33
C ILE A 81 36.51 -10.15 -0.85
N ALA A 82 36.29 -8.87 -0.53
CA ALA A 82 36.25 -8.43 0.86
C ALA A 82 35.08 -9.06 1.62
N ILE A 83 33.88 -9.08 1.03
CA ILE A 83 32.68 -9.65 1.65
C ILE A 83 32.84 -11.16 1.82
N GLU A 84 33.07 -11.87 0.71
CA GLU A 84 33.08 -13.34 0.71
C GLU A 84 34.14 -13.92 1.63
N LYS A 85 35.37 -13.35 1.65
CA LYS A 85 36.43 -13.83 2.54
C LYS A 85 36.19 -13.50 4.01
N THR A 86 35.41 -12.46 4.32
CA THR A 86 35.15 -12.03 5.71
C THR A 86 33.94 -12.72 6.31
N THR A 87 32.89 -12.93 5.50
CA THR A 87 31.58 -13.40 5.99
C THR A 87 31.22 -14.79 5.48
N GLY A 88 31.84 -15.27 4.40
CA GLY A 88 31.47 -16.52 3.73
C GLY A 88 30.16 -16.44 2.93
N ILE A 89 29.55 -15.26 2.83
CA ILE A 89 28.28 -15.05 2.11
C ILE A 89 28.59 -14.65 0.66
N PRO A 90 27.99 -15.32 -0.34
CA PRO A 90 28.25 -15.04 -1.75
C PRO A 90 27.71 -13.66 -2.18
N VAL A 91 28.45 -12.97 -3.03
CA VAL A 91 27.93 -11.82 -3.77
C VAL A 91 27.31 -12.32 -5.07
N ILE A 92 25.98 -12.37 -5.11
CA ILE A 92 25.20 -12.92 -6.23
C ILE A 92 24.83 -11.85 -7.27
N GLY A 93 25.17 -10.58 -7.06
CA GLY A 93 24.87 -9.54 -8.02
C GLY A 93 25.58 -8.22 -7.74
N ALA A 94 25.73 -7.42 -8.79
CA ALA A 94 26.39 -6.12 -8.73
C ALA A 94 25.74 -5.13 -9.71
N ILE A 95 24.77 -4.36 -9.22
CA ILE A 95 24.03 -3.38 -10.00
C ILE A 95 24.92 -2.15 -10.27
N PRO A 96 25.15 -1.78 -11.55
CA PRO A 96 25.96 -0.63 -11.89
C PRO A 96 25.28 0.67 -11.49
N ARG A 97 26.08 1.70 -11.22
CA ARG A 97 25.55 3.06 -11.07
C ARG A 97 24.99 3.51 -12.42
N TYR A 98 23.69 3.77 -12.46
CA TYR A 98 23.00 4.26 -13.64
C TYR A 98 22.14 5.47 -13.25
N GLU A 99 22.47 6.65 -13.78
CA GLU A 99 21.76 7.89 -13.40
C GLU A 99 20.34 7.93 -13.94
N LYS A 100 20.05 7.19 -15.02
CA LYS A 100 18.71 7.03 -15.59
C LYS A 100 17.93 5.85 -15.00
N MET A 101 18.40 5.25 -13.89
CA MET A 101 17.65 4.20 -13.18
C MET A 101 16.53 4.76 -12.30
N GLY A 102 16.39 6.08 -12.21
CA GLY A 102 15.33 6.73 -11.46
C GLY A 102 13.96 6.37 -12.05
N LEU A 103 13.29 5.41 -11.45
CA LEU A 103 11.86 5.25 -11.61
C LEU A 103 11.19 6.54 -11.13
N THR A 104 10.17 6.99 -11.87
CA THR A 104 9.46 8.21 -11.52
C THR A 104 8.85 8.06 -10.13
N MET A 105 9.05 9.06 -9.28
CA MET A 105 8.49 9.11 -7.94
C MET A 105 7.32 10.08 -7.89
N ARG A 106 6.32 9.73 -7.10
CA ARG A 106 5.29 10.59 -6.52
C ARG A 106 5.65 10.93 -5.08
N HIS A 107 4.81 11.75 -4.49
CA HIS A 107 4.93 12.18 -3.11
C HIS A 107 4.72 11.08 -2.06
N LEU A 108 4.05 9.96 -2.40
CA LEU A 108 3.94 8.79 -1.53
C LEU A 108 4.84 7.61 -1.92
N GLY A 109 5.63 7.69 -2.99
CA GLY A 109 6.51 6.58 -3.40
C GLY A 109 6.77 6.52 -4.89
N LEU A 110 7.03 5.33 -5.43
CA LEU A 110 7.14 5.14 -6.87
C LEU A 110 5.77 5.35 -7.55
N ILE A 111 5.77 5.75 -8.82
CA ILE A 111 4.56 5.66 -9.65
C ILE A 111 4.14 4.19 -9.74
N PRO A 112 2.90 3.83 -9.30
CA PRO A 112 2.38 2.47 -9.42
C PRO A 112 2.28 2.04 -10.88
N TYR A 113 2.45 0.75 -11.13
CA TYR A 113 2.36 0.21 -12.50
C TYR A 113 1.00 0.53 -13.16
N LEU A 114 -0.11 0.46 -12.42
CA LEU A 114 -1.43 0.76 -12.97
C LEU A 114 -1.56 2.21 -13.43
N GLU A 115 -0.96 3.16 -12.73
CA GLU A 115 -0.89 4.58 -13.13
C GLU A 115 0.03 4.75 -14.37
N GLY A 116 1.20 4.13 -14.35
CA GLY A 116 2.25 4.34 -15.36
C GLY A 116 2.10 3.53 -16.65
N LYS A 117 1.30 2.45 -16.68
CA LYS A 117 1.25 1.51 -17.82
C LYS A 117 0.80 2.13 -19.15
N GLY A 118 0.11 3.27 -19.10
CA GLY A 118 -0.30 4.03 -20.29
C GLY A 118 0.83 4.87 -20.89
N ASP A 119 1.90 5.12 -20.15
CA ASP A 119 3.06 5.90 -20.59
C ASP A 119 4.14 4.97 -21.19
N ALA A 120 4.38 5.11 -22.49
CA ALA A 120 5.39 4.32 -23.19
C ALA A 120 6.82 4.58 -22.68
N GLU A 121 7.11 5.76 -22.13
CA GLU A 121 8.41 6.05 -21.52
C GLU A 121 8.56 5.33 -20.18
N PHE A 122 7.50 5.29 -19.38
CA PHE A 122 7.47 4.51 -18.14
C PHE A 122 7.76 3.03 -18.39
N ILE A 123 7.08 2.40 -19.37
CA ILE A 123 7.32 1.00 -19.73
C ILE A 123 8.77 0.77 -20.18
N LYS A 124 9.32 1.64 -21.03
CA LYS A 124 10.74 1.56 -21.44
C LYS A 124 11.70 1.63 -20.26
N ARG A 125 11.39 2.43 -19.23
CA ARG A 125 12.21 2.49 -18.01
C ARG A 125 12.13 1.19 -17.21
N VAL A 126 10.93 0.60 -17.07
CA VAL A 126 10.74 -0.70 -16.40
C VAL A 126 11.51 -1.80 -17.12
N ASP A 127 11.39 -1.89 -18.45
CA ASP A 127 12.12 -2.85 -19.27
C ASP A 127 13.64 -2.69 -19.11
N LYS A 128 14.12 -1.45 -19.04
CA LYS A 128 15.54 -1.18 -18.83
C LYS A 128 16.02 -1.60 -17.45
N VAL A 129 15.21 -1.41 -16.41
CA VAL A 129 15.52 -1.91 -15.05
C VAL A 129 15.58 -3.44 -15.05
N ALA A 130 14.62 -4.11 -15.69
CA ALA A 130 14.61 -5.57 -15.81
C ALA A 130 15.85 -6.09 -16.54
N GLU A 131 16.25 -5.44 -17.64
CA GLU A 131 17.48 -5.75 -18.39
C GLU A 131 18.73 -5.58 -17.52
N ILE A 132 18.83 -4.48 -16.76
CA ILE A 132 19.97 -4.22 -15.87
C ILE A 132 20.04 -5.28 -14.78
N VAL A 133 18.94 -5.60 -14.12
CA VAL A 133 18.91 -6.63 -13.07
C VAL A 133 19.27 -8.00 -13.65
N GLY A 134 18.64 -8.40 -14.77
CA GLY A 134 18.89 -9.69 -15.40
C GLY A 134 20.33 -9.88 -15.89
N ASN A 135 21.00 -8.81 -16.31
CA ASN A 135 22.40 -8.87 -16.74
C ASN A 135 23.42 -8.82 -15.60
N ASN A 136 23.01 -8.40 -14.39
CA ASN A 136 23.94 -8.09 -13.29
C ASN A 136 23.68 -8.87 -12.00
N VAL A 137 22.63 -9.68 -11.97
CA VAL A 137 22.30 -10.59 -10.86
C VAL A 137 22.31 -12.02 -11.38
N ASP A 138 23.01 -12.90 -10.68
CA ASP A 138 22.97 -14.34 -10.90
C ASP A 138 21.60 -14.87 -10.47
N MET A 139 20.71 -15.01 -11.44
CA MET A 139 19.34 -15.45 -11.22
C MET A 139 19.26 -16.90 -10.74
N ASP A 140 20.20 -17.76 -11.16
CA ASP A 140 20.25 -19.15 -10.72
C ASP A 140 20.67 -19.22 -9.25
N ALA A 141 21.66 -18.44 -8.84
CA ALA A 141 22.04 -18.31 -7.43
C ALA A 141 20.91 -17.71 -6.58
N LEU A 142 20.21 -16.69 -7.10
CA LEU A 142 19.06 -16.09 -6.42
C LEU A 142 17.93 -17.11 -6.19
N LEU A 143 17.57 -17.89 -7.20
CA LEU A 143 16.56 -18.95 -7.10
C LEU A 143 17.02 -20.09 -6.18
N SER A 144 18.31 -20.46 -6.23
CA SER A 144 18.89 -21.46 -5.33
C SER A 144 18.86 -21.03 -3.87
N ILE A 145 19.13 -19.74 -3.58
CA ILE A 145 19.02 -19.16 -2.23
C ILE A 145 17.56 -19.12 -1.76
N ALA A 146 16.62 -18.82 -2.64
CA ALA A 146 15.20 -18.89 -2.31
C ALA A 146 14.83 -20.31 -1.83
N GLY A 147 15.39 -21.34 -2.48
CA GLY A 147 15.34 -22.74 -2.06
C GLY A 147 13.92 -23.31 -1.91
N ASP A 148 13.83 -24.59 -1.54
CA ASP A 148 12.57 -25.21 -1.13
C ASP A 148 12.30 -24.92 0.35
N ILE A 149 11.88 -23.69 0.64
CA ILE A 149 11.34 -23.37 1.97
C ILE A 149 9.95 -23.99 2.07
N PRO A 150 9.63 -24.74 3.14
CA PRO A 150 8.33 -25.37 3.30
C PRO A 150 7.20 -24.35 3.15
N SER A 151 6.44 -24.46 2.07
CA SER A 151 5.23 -23.65 1.90
C SER A 151 4.17 -24.16 2.89
N PRO A 152 3.37 -23.28 3.50
CA PRO A 152 2.23 -23.70 4.30
C PRO A 152 1.36 -24.67 3.50
N SER A 153 1.14 -25.88 4.03
CA SER A 153 0.44 -26.96 3.32
C SER A 153 -1.04 -26.67 3.05
N LYS A 154 -1.63 -25.65 3.71
CA LYS A 154 -3.03 -25.28 3.59
C LYS A 154 -3.21 -23.77 3.61
N LYS A 155 -4.10 -23.28 2.74
CA LYS A 155 -4.61 -21.92 2.81
C LYS A 155 -5.43 -21.76 4.10
N PRO A 156 -5.19 -20.74 4.93
CA PRO A 156 -6.01 -20.47 6.11
C PRO A 156 -7.49 -20.29 5.75
N ASP A 157 -8.38 -20.72 6.63
CA ASP A 157 -9.84 -20.68 6.38
C ASP A 157 -10.36 -19.26 6.13
N ILE A 158 -9.74 -18.24 6.75
CA ILE A 158 -10.10 -16.82 6.55
C ILE A 158 -9.95 -16.35 5.09
N PHE A 159 -9.20 -17.07 4.26
CA PHE A 159 -9.02 -16.78 2.84
C PHE A 159 -9.68 -17.83 1.93
N ARG A 160 -10.38 -18.80 2.50
CA ARG A 160 -11.03 -19.87 1.74
C ARG A 160 -12.37 -19.35 1.21
N ALA A 161 -12.43 -19.11 -0.10
CA ALA A 161 -13.65 -18.68 -0.76
C ALA A 161 -14.81 -19.66 -0.49
N LYS A 162 -16.01 -19.11 -0.25
CA LYS A 162 -17.24 -19.90 -0.21
C LYS A 162 -17.61 -20.34 -1.63
N SER A 163 -18.26 -21.51 -1.75
CA SER A 163 -18.74 -22.01 -3.04
C SER A 163 -19.84 -21.15 -3.63
N ASP A 164 -20.69 -20.59 -2.76
CA ASP A 164 -21.83 -19.78 -3.14
C ASP A 164 -21.58 -18.34 -2.68
N CYS A 165 -21.66 -17.40 -3.63
CA CYS A 165 -21.65 -15.97 -3.36
C CYS A 165 -23.09 -15.48 -3.39
N ASP A 166 -23.53 -14.83 -2.31
CA ASP A 166 -24.90 -14.36 -2.13
C ASP A 166 -25.03 -12.84 -2.18
N ILE A 167 -23.90 -12.13 -2.33
CA ILE A 167 -23.82 -10.68 -2.48
C ILE A 167 -22.72 -10.30 -3.47
N LYS A 168 -22.83 -9.11 -4.06
CA LYS A 168 -21.84 -8.47 -4.93
C LYS A 168 -21.25 -7.25 -4.24
N VAL A 169 -19.93 -7.13 -4.27
CA VAL A 169 -19.20 -5.97 -3.75
C VAL A 169 -18.46 -5.29 -4.89
N GLY A 170 -18.86 -4.06 -5.20
CA GLY A 170 -18.15 -3.21 -6.15
C GLY A 170 -16.85 -2.71 -5.53
N VAL A 171 -15.70 -3.00 -6.12
CA VAL A 171 -14.39 -2.50 -5.65
C VAL A 171 -13.78 -1.61 -6.71
N ALA A 172 -13.52 -0.34 -6.38
CA ALA A 172 -12.93 0.64 -7.28
C ALA A 172 -11.47 0.28 -7.60
N VAL A 173 -11.13 -0.11 -8.83
CA VAL A 173 -9.76 -0.47 -9.21
C VAL A 173 -9.39 0.18 -10.53
N ASP A 174 -8.57 1.24 -10.47
CA ASP A 174 -8.05 1.95 -11.63
C ASP A 174 -6.78 2.76 -11.30
N GLU A 175 -6.40 3.69 -12.18
CA GLU A 175 -5.23 4.54 -12.01
C GLU A 175 -5.31 5.46 -10.78
N ALA A 176 -6.52 5.87 -10.36
CA ALA A 176 -6.74 6.68 -9.16
C ALA A 176 -6.90 5.84 -7.89
N PHE A 177 -7.41 4.61 -7.99
CA PHE A 177 -7.68 3.73 -6.86
C PHE A 177 -6.95 2.39 -7.01
N ASN A 178 -5.70 2.33 -6.55
CA ASN A 178 -4.85 1.14 -6.67
C ASN A 178 -4.07 0.77 -5.40
N PHE A 179 -4.34 1.43 -4.27
CA PHE A 179 -3.72 1.06 -2.99
C PHE A 179 -4.65 0.13 -2.22
N TYR A 180 -4.37 -1.16 -2.35
CA TYR A 180 -5.10 -2.23 -1.66
C TYR A 180 -4.14 -3.20 -1.01
N TYR A 181 -4.48 -3.62 0.21
CA TYR A 181 -4.04 -4.92 0.70
C TYR A 181 -4.69 -5.99 -0.17
N ASN A 182 -3.87 -6.78 -0.88
CA ASN A 182 -4.40 -7.81 -1.79
C ASN A 182 -5.31 -8.83 -1.06
N ASP A 183 -5.08 -9.03 0.24
CA ASP A 183 -5.92 -9.84 1.14
C ASP A 183 -7.41 -9.51 1.07
N ILE A 184 -7.80 -8.27 0.73
CA ILE A 184 -9.21 -7.90 0.60
C ILE A 184 -9.91 -8.69 -0.50
N PHE A 185 -9.19 -9.01 -1.59
CA PHE A 185 -9.70 -9.79 -2.70
C PHE A 185 -9.81 -11.29 -2.38
N ASP A 186 -9.19 -11.75 -1.30
CA ASP A 186 -9.33 -13.11 -0.77
C ASP A 186 -10.36 -13.20 0.35
N ILE A 187 -10.47 -12.16 1.19
CA ILE A 187 -11.38 -12.11 2.33
C ILE A 187 -12.83 -11.87 1.90
N LEU A 188 -13.09 -11.00 0.91
CA LEU A 188 -14.45 -10.78 0.44
C LEU A 188 -15.10 -12.09 -0.09
N PRO A 189 -14.43 -12.88 -0.97
CA PRO A 189 -14.95 -14.19 -1.36
C PRO A 189 -15.06 -15.20 -0.20
N SER A 190 -14.17 -15.16 0.80
CA SER A 190 -14.30 -16.03 1.98
C SER A 190 -15.51 -15.68 2.84
N LEU A 191 -15.98 -14.44 2.75
CA LEU A 191 -17.21 -13.96 3.37
C LEU A 191 -18.46 -14.19 2.51
N GLY A 192 -18.33 -14.72 1.29
CA GLY A 192 -19.45 -14.99 0.37
C GLY A 192 -19.77 -13.86 -0.59
N ALA A 193 -18.84 -12.92 -0.79
CA ALA A 193 -19.01 -11.82 -1.74
C ALA A 193 -18.34 -12.13 -3.09
N GLU A 194 -19.07 -11.89 -4.17
CA GLU A 194 -18.50 -11.74 -5.51
C GLU A 194 -17.88 -10.34 -5.63
N VAL A 195 -16.60 -10.26 -6.03
CA VAL A 195 -15.92 -8.97 -6.22
C VAL A 195 -16.09 -8.48 -7.65
N VAL A 196 -16.77 -7.35 -7.82
CA VAL A 196 -16.95 -6.66 -9.10
C VAL A 196 -16.00 -5.46 -9.15
N ARG A 197 -14.90 -5.58 -9.91
CA ARG A 197 -13.97 -4.47 -10.10
C ARG A 197 -14.53 -3.47 -11.09
N PHE A 198 -14.41 -2.17 -10.80
CA PHE A 198 -14.82 -1.09 -11.71
C PHE A 198 -13.88 0.11 -11.60
N SER A 199 -13.83 0.95 -12.62
CA SER A 199 -13.06 2.20 -12.62
C SER A 199 -13.95 3.40 -12.33
N PRO A 200 -13.72 4.15 -11.24
CA PRO A 200 -14.33 5.46 -11.03
C PRO A 200 -14.05 6.47 -12.15
N ILE A 201 -12.91 6.35 -12.84
CA ILE A 201 -12.58 7.22 -13.98
C ILE A 201 -13.38 6.83 -15.24
N HIS A 202 -13.36 5.55 -15.61
CA HIS A 202 -13.76 5.11 -16.97
C HIS A 202 -15.17 4.51 -17.05
N ASP A 203 -15.68 3.95 -15.94
CA ASP A 203 -16.91 3.16 -15.94
C ASP A 203 -18.12 3.94 -15.41
N ARG A 204 -19.28 3.29 -15.44
CA ARG A 204 -20.44 3.64 -14.59
C ARG A 204 -20.41 2.78 -13.33
N LEU A 205 -21.04 3.26 -12.26
CA LEU A 205 -21.14 2.49 -11.03
C LEU A 205 -21.88 1.17 -11.32
N PRO A 206 -21.28 -0.01 -11.05
CA PRO A 206 -21.93 -1.29 -11.28
C PRO A 206 -23.04 -1.52 -10.26
N ASP A 207 -24.02 -2.35 -10.61
CA ASP A 207 -25.02 -2.85 -9.67
C ASP A 207 -24.36 -3.81 -8.68
N ALA A 208 -24.40 -3.46 -7.39
CA ALA A 208 -23.77 -4.21 -6.30
C ALA A 208 -24.47 -3.90 -4.96
N ASP A 209 -24.35 -4.83 -4.01
CA ASP A 209 -24.97 -4.71 -2.69
C ASP A 209 -24.16 -3.82 -1.73
N GLY A 210 -22.93 -3.48 -2.10
CA GLY A 210 -22.09 -2.50 -1.41
C GLY A 210 -20.81 -2.18 -2.16
N TYR A 211 -20.12 -1.11 -1.74
CA TYR A 211 -18.98 -0.56 -2.48
C TYR A 211 -17.75 -0.32 -1.61
N ILE A 212 -16.56 -0.51 -2.19
CA ILE A 212 -15.27 -0.21 -1.58
C ILE A 212 -14.47 0.73 -2.48
N PHE A 213 -14.02 1.84 -1.88
CA PHE A 213 -13.10 2.80 -2.50
C PHE A 213 -11.80 2.84 -1.68
N GLY A 214 -10.79 2.10 -2.11
CA GLY A 214 -9.49 2.06 -1.43
C GLY A 214 -8.67 3.33 -1.61
N GLY A 215 -7.37 3.23 -1.28
CA GLY A 215 -6.45 4.33 -1.48
C GLY A 215 -5.98 4.47 -2.92
N GLY A 216 -5.21 5.53 -3.13
CA GLY A 216 -4.52 5.82 -4.38
C GLY A 216 -4.29 7.32 -4.49
N TYR A 217 -4.26 7.83 -5.72
CA TYR A 217 -3.93 9.23 -6.03
C TYR A 217 -5.09 9.95 -6.74
N PRO A 218 -6.29 10.07 -6.14
CA PRO A 218 -7.42 10.74 -6.80
C PRO A 218 -7.10 12.20 -7.20
N GLU A 219 -6.17 12.86 -6.52
CA GLU A 219 -5.70 14.21 -6.84
C GLU A 219 -4.93 14.31 -8.17
N MET A 220 -4.33 13.21 -8.63
CA MET A 220 -3.66 13.16 -9.92
C MET A 220 -4.65 13.00 -11.07
N PHE A 221 -5.87 12.56 -10.78
CA PHE A 221 -6.96 12.28 -11.72
C PHE A 221 -8.22 13.11 -11.39
N ALA A 222 -8.06 14.24 -10.69
CA ALA A 222 -9.18 15.00 -10.14
C ALA A 222 -10.11 15.54 -11.25
N GLY A 223 -9.54 15.92 -12.40
CA GLY A 223 -10.31 16.38 -13.55
C GLY A 223 -11.10 15.24 -14.21
N GLU A 224 -10.49 14.07 -14.36
CA GLU A 224 -11.14 12.88 -14.91
C GLU A 224 -12.25 12.37 -13.99
N LEU A 225 -12.01 12.37 -12.68
CA LEU A 225 -13.01 12.02 -11.67
C LEU A 225 -14.18 13.02 -11.64
N GLU A 226 -13.91 14.32 -11.76
CA GLU A 226 -14.95 15.35 -11.87
C GLU A 226 -15.78 15.17 -13.15
N ALA A 227 -15.12 14.86 -14.28
CA ALA A 227 -15.75 14.69 -15.58
C ALA A 227 -16.72 13.49 -15.63
N ASN A 228 -16.52 12.46 -14.81
CA ASN A 228 -17.46 11.34 -14.68
C ASN A 228 -18.63 11.67 -13.75
N ASP A 229 -19.48 12.59 -14.20
CA ASP A 229 -20.71 13.04 -13.51
C ASP A 229 -21.62 11.86 -13.10
N LYS A 230 -21.83 10.91 -14.01
CA LYS A 230 -22.67 9.72 -13.78
C LYS A 230 -22.17 8.85 -12.63
N MET A 231 -20.86 8.62 -12.53
CA MET A 231 -20.28 7.89 -11.41
C MET A 231 -20.47 8.65 -10.11
N ARG A 232 -20.13 9.96 -10.07
CA ARG A 232 -20.23 10.78 -8.85
C ARG A 232 -21.66 10.87 -8.33
N GLU A 233 -22.64 11.05 -9.23
CA GLU A 233 -24.05 11.10 -8.88
C GLU A 233 -24.55 9.75 -8.36
N ALA A 234 -24.20 8.64 -9.03
CA ALA A 234 -24.60 7.30 -8.61
C ALA A 234 -24.02 6.95 -7.23
N VAL A 235 -22.75 7.26 -6.97
CA VAL A 235 -22.11 7.02 -5.65
C VAL A 235 -22.82 7.81 -4.55
N ARG A 236 -23.18 9.07 -4.81
CA ARG A 236 -23.94 9.91 -3.88
C ARG A 236 -25.33 9.33 -3.62
N GLU A 237 -26.00 8.84 -4.66
CA GLU A 237 -27.34 8.28 -4.57
C GLU A 237 -27.36 6.96 -3.79
N VAL A 238 -26.47 6.00 -4.08
CA VAL A 238 -26.42 4.73 -3.33
C VAL A 238 -26.08 4.96 -1.85
N SER A 239 -25.19 5.92 -1.54
CA SER A 239 -24.94 6.31 -0.14
C SER A 239 -26.20 6.84 0.54
N ARG A 240 -26.98 7.70 -0.14
CA ARG A 240 -28.22 8.28 0.40
C ARG A 240 -29.32 7.23 0.60
N ASN A 241 -29.38 6.25 -0.30
CA ASN A 241 -30.32 5.13 -0.22
C ASN A 241 -29.92 4.11 0.85
N GLY A 242 -28.74 4.28 1.46
CA GLY A 242 -28.28 3.45 2.56
C GLY A 242 -27.47 2.24 2.13
N THR A 243 -27.08 2.10 0.86
CA THR A 243 -26.15 1.05 0.42
C THR A 243 -24.82 1.20 1.17
N PRO A 244 -24.20 0.12 1.70
CA PRO A 244 -22.99 0.23 2.48
C PRO A 244 -21.81 0.62 1.60
N ILE A 245 -21.05 1.63 2.02
CA ILE A 245 -19.82 2.05 1.34
C ILE A 245 -18.68 2.10 2.36
N TYR A 246 -17.54 1.53 2.00
CA TYR A 246 -16.31 1.61 2.78
C TYR A 246 -15.22 2.31 1.97
N ALA A 247 -14.59 3.34 2.53
CA ALA A 247 -13.58 4.11 1.82
C ALA A 247 -12.34 4.42 2.67
N GLU A 248 -11.17 4.38 2.03
CA GLU A 248 -9.88 4.58 2.66
C GLU A 248 -9.06 5.65 1.94
N CYS A 249 -8.47 6.59 2.67
CA CYS A 249 -7.53 7.60 2.20
C CYS A 249 -7.97 8.29 0.89
N GLY A 250 -7.51 7.85 -0.29
CA GLY A 250 -7.97 8.33 -1.59
C GLY A 250 -9.49 8.21 -1.78
N GLY A 251 -10.10 7.11 -1.32
CA GLY A 251 -11.55 6.95 -1.27
C GLY A 251 -12.22 8.02 -0.39
N LEU A 252 -11.66 8.31 0.79
CA LEU A 252 -12.17 9.39 1.65
C LEU A 252 -12.15 10.74 0.91
N ILE A 253 -11.06 11.06 0.22
CA ILE A 253 -10.92 12.28 -0.58
C ILE A 253 -12.02 12.32 -1.65
N TYR A 254 -12.18 11.25 -2.43
CA TYR A 254 -13.19 11.16 -3.50
C TYR A 254 -14.62 11.33 -3.00
N LEU A 255 -14.91 10.92 -1.76
CA LEU A 255 -16.24 11.04 -1.18
C LEU A 255 -16.55 12.44 -0.59
N THR A 256 -15.59 13.37 -0.56
CA THR A 256 -15.84 14.77 -0.18
C THR A 256 -16.52 15.58 -1.30
N ASP A 257 -16.95 16.82 -1.03
CA ASP A 257 -17.55 17.68 -2.06
C ASP A 257 -16.53 18.10 -3.11
N GLU A 258 -15.31 18.43 -2.68
CA GLU A 258 -14.29 19.00 -3.54
C GLU A 258 -12.87 18.71 -3.04
N ILE A 259 -11.92 18.76 -3.98
CA ILE A 259 -10.48 18.81 -3.69
C ILE A 259 -9.88 20.11 -4.21
N VAL A 260 -9.07 20.75 -3.37
CA VAL A 260 -8.30 21.95 -3.69
C VAL A 260 -6.82 21.60 -3.79
N LEU A 261 -6.27 21.77 -4.99
CA LEU A 261 -4.87 21.51 -5.31
C LEU A 261 -4.15 22.84 -5.44
N LYS A 262 -3.14 23.05 -4.60
CA LYS A 262 -2.46 24.35 -4.48
C LYS A 262 -1.47 24.61 -5.62
N GLU A 263 -1.31 25.89 -5.95
CA GLU A 263 -0.24 26.37 -6.82
C GLU A 263 1.13 25.82 -6.37
N GLY A 264 1.96 25.44 -7.35
CA GLY A 264 3.28 24.88 -7.14
C GLY A 264 3.30 23.39 -6.81
N TRP A 265 2.13 22.77 -6.55
CA TRP A 265 2.06 21.34 -6.28
C TRP A 265 2.06 20.51 -7.55
N GLU A 266 2.94 19.51 -7.65
CA GLU A 266 3.10 18.65 -8.84
C GLU A 266 3.17 19.47 -10.16
N GLY A 267 3.76 20.67 -10.11
CA GLY A 267 3.94 21.56 -11.27
C GLY A 267 2.73 22.45 -11.62
N ARG A 268 1.70 22.51 -10.79
CA ARG A 268 0.52 23.37 -11.00
C ARG A 268 0.88 24.85 -10.97
N THR A 269 0.27 25.63 -11.87
CA THR A 269 0.56 27.06 -12.04
C THR A 269 -0.46 27.98 -11.37
N ALA A 270 -1.55 27.41 -10.83
CA ALA A 270 -2.56 28.10 -10.06
C ALA A 270 -3.21 27.11 -9.07
N ASP A 271 -3.98 27.65 -8.11
CA ASP A 271 -4.91 26.84 -7.33
C ASP A 271 -6.00 26.29 -8.25
N GLU A 272 -6.21 24.97 -8.19
CA GLU A 272 -7.26 24.28 -8.93
C GLU A 272 -8.24 23.62 -7.94
N THR A 273 -9.52 23.61 -8.29
CA THR A 273 -10.57 23.00 -7.48
C THR A 273 -11.44 22.12 -8.35
N PHE A 274 -11.71 20.91 -7.89
CA PHE A 274 -12.48 19.90 -8.60
C PHE A 274 -13.59 19.35 -7.70
N GLY A 275 -14.81 19.29 -8.23
CA GLY A 275 -15.96 18.68 -7.56
C GLY A 275 -15.92 17.16 -7.61
N LEU A 276 -16.07 16.53 -6.44
CA LEU A 276 -16.01 15.09 -6.26
C LEU A 276 -17.39 14.51 -5.94
N ALA A 277 -17.47 13.32 -5.34
CA ALA A 277 -18.73 12.61 -5.18
C ALA A 277 -19.69 13.29 -4.19
N GLY A 278 -19.20 14.05 -3.21
CA GLY A 278 -20.04 14.83 -2.29
C GLY A 278 -20.98 13.97 -1.45
N VAL A 279 -20.47 12.84 -0.94
CA VAL A 279 -21.15 12.03 0.08
C VAL A 279 -20.99 12.67 1.45
N PHE A 280 -19.80 13.22 1.72
CA PHE A 280 -19.50 14.00 2.91
C PHE A 280 -19.41 15.47 2.55
N LYS A 281 -20.15 16.30 3.32
CA LYS A 281 -19.99 17.75 3.24
C LYS A 281 -18.61 18.13 3.76
N GLY A 282 -17.77 18.64 2.88
CA GLY A 282 -16.38 18.91 3.22
C GLY A 282 -15.47 18.98 2.01
N LYS A 283 -14.22 19.34 2.28
CA LYS A 283 -13.22 19.50 1.23
C LYS A 283 -11.88 18.93 1.64
N THR A 284 -11.12 18.54 0.63
CA THR A 284 -9.74 18.12 0.76
C THR A 284 -8.80 19.24 0.32
N ARG A 285 -7.70 19.45 1.02
CA ARG A 285 -6.63 20.37 0.61
C ARG A 285 -5.32 19.61 0.41
N MET A 286 -4.60 19.90 -0.67
CA MET A 286 -3.29 19.33 -0.95
C MET A 286 -2.32 20.35 -1.57
N PRO A 287 -1.02 20.25 -1.26
CA PRO A 287 -0.40 19.33 -0.31
C PRO A 287 -0.45 19.90 1.10
N THR A 288 -0.42 19.03 2.10
CA THR A 288 -0.20 19.38 3.50
C THR A 288 0.96 18.57 4.08
N LYS A 289 1.21 18.73 5.38
CA LYS A 289 2.29 18.01 6.07
C LYS A 289 2.05 16.51 5.94
N ARG A 290 3.05 15.79 5.43
CA ARG A 290 3.05 14.33 5.35
C ARG A 290 2.73 13.70 6.71
N VAL A 291 1.78 12.79 6.70
CA VAL A 291 1.48 11.88 7.81
C VAL A 291 1.84 10.48 7.35
N ILE A 292 2.59 9.75 8.17
CA ILE A 292 2.93 8.35 7.95
C ILE A 292 3.02 7.65 9.31
N GLY A 293 2.30 6.55 9.48
CA GLY A 293 2.35 5.81 10.73
C GLY A 293 1.43 4.60 10.79
N TYR A 294 1.71 3.72 11.74
CA TYR A 294 0.80 2.65 12.13
C TYR A 294 -0.36 3.20 12.94
N VAL A 295 -1.53 2.63 12.73
CA VAL A 295 -2.78 3.00 13.40
C VAL A 295 -3.27 1.83 14.24
N ASN A 296 -3.73 2.12 15.45
CA ASN A 296 -4.52 1.21 16.27
C ASN A 296 -5.73 1.99 16.79
N GLY A 297 -6.91 1.37 16.76
CA GLY A 297 -8.13 2.04 17.19
C GLY A 297 -9.28 1.10 17.46
N VAL A 298 -10.41 1.71 17.82
CA VAL A 298 -11.69 1.03 18.07
C VAL A 298 -12.77 1.69 17.23
N SER A 299 -13.54 0.87 16.52
CA SER A 299 -14.78 1.24 15.82
C SER A 299 -15.98 1.08 16.74
N ASP A 300 -16.92 2.03 16.68
CA ASP A 300 -18.20 1.94 17.39
C ASP A 300 -19.31 1.28 16.54
N SER A 301 -20.47 1.04 17.15
CA SER A 301 -21.58 0.30 16.53
C SER A 301 -22.34 1.07 15.46
N ARG A 302 -22.05 2.36 15.25
CA ARG A 302 -22.67 3.16 14.17
C ARG A 302 -21.92 2.98 12.85
N SER A 303 -20.73 2.40 12.88
CA SER A 303 -19.98 2.04 11.70
C SER A 303 -20.72 0.96 10.89
N PRO A 304 -20.81 1.08 9.55
CA PRO A 304 -21.25 -0.01 8.68
C PRO A 304 -20.29 -1.22 8.71
N MET A 305 -19.07 -1.01 9.21
CA MET A 305 -18.08 -2.07 9.47
C MET A 305 -18.25 -2.71 10.86
N GLY A 306 -19.23 -2.27 11.65
CA GLY A 306 -19.49 -2.75 13.01
C GLY A 306 -18.48 -2.27 14.05
N ALA A 307 -18.74 -2.65 15.31
CA ALA A 307 -17.85 -2.34 16.43
C ALA A 307 -16.71 -3.36 16.53
N GLY A 308 -15.50 -2.90 16.87
CA GLY A 308 -14.34 -3.77 16.98
C GLY A 308 -13.02 -3.02 17.12
N THR A 309 -11.98 -3.72 17.55
CA THR A 309 -10.60 -3.21 17.50
C THR A 309 -10.02 -3.44 16.12
N PHE A 310 -9.17 -2.54 15.67
CA PHE A 310 -8.48 -2.70 14.40
C PHE A 310 -7.03 -2.19 14.45
N SER A 311 -6.26 -2.69 13.48
CA SER A 311 -4.92 -2.21 13.18
C SER A 311 -4.83 -1.87 11.70
N GLY A 312 -4.01 -0.87 11.39
CA GLY A 312 -3.88 -0.36 10.04
C GLY A 312 -2.69 0.58 9.91
N HIS A 313 -2.72 1.38 8.85
CA HIS A 313 -1.75 2.46 8.67
C HIS A 313 -2.42 3.69 8.05
N GLU A 314 -1.78 4.84 8.20
CA GLU A 314 -2.13 6.08 7.52
C GLU A 314 -0.89 6.57 6.75
N PHE A 315 -1.09 6.98 5.50
CA PHE A 315 -0.05 7.60 4.69
C PHE A 315 -0.67 8.60 3.71
N HIS A 316 -0.61 9.90 4.05
CA HIS A 316 -1.24 10.94 3.24
C HIS A 316 -0.50 12.29 3.28
N HIS A 317 -0.73 13.07 2.23
CA HIS A 317 -0.32 14.47 2.06
C HIS A 317 -1.53 15.42 1.96
N SER A 318 -2.69 14.98 2.43
CA SER A 318 -3.94 15.72 2.37
C SER A 318 -4.43 16.12 3.75
N ASP A 319 -5.27 17.14 3.78
CA ASP A 319 -6.06 17.55 4.94
C ASP A 319 -7.54 17.60 4.54
N VAL A 320 -8.32 16.68 5.11
CA VAL A 320 -9.76 16.55 4.89
C VAL A 320 -10.49 17.30 5.98
N ILE A 321 -11.25 18.32 5.58
CA ILE A 321 -12.03 19.18 6.48
C ILE A 321 -13.51 18.88 6.22
N LEU A 322 -14.15 18.22 7.17
CA LEU A 322 -15.57 17.87 7.11
C LEU A 322 -16.40 18.82 7.98
N ALA A 323 -17.72 18.78 7.79
CA ALA A 323 -18.67 19.54 8.60
C ALA A 323 -18.52 19.24 10.11
N ASP A 324 -18.77 20.24 10.97
CA ASP A 324 -18.53 20.13 12.41
C ASP A 324 -19.41 19.08 13.11
N ASP A 325 -20.57 18.78 12.54
CA ASP A 325 -21.51 17.77 13.02
C ASP A 325 -21.23 16.36 12.46
N THR A 326 -20.13 16.17 11.72
CA THR A 326 -19.70 14.86 11.22
C THR A 326 -19.50 13.89 12.37
N HIS A 327 -20.14 12.73 12.27
CA HIS A 327 -19.90 11.64 13.18
C HIS A 327 -18.67 10.82 12.74
N TYR A 328 -17.73 10.60 13.67
CA TYR A 328 -16.57 9.73 13.50
C TYR A 328 -16.71 8.46 14.34
N SER A 329 -16.75 7.30 13.70
CA SER A 329 -16.89 6.01 14.37
C SER A 329 -15.57 5.43 14.89
N TYR A 330 -14.42 5.92 14.43
CA TYR A 330 -13.12 5.42 14.87
C TYR A 330 -12.50 6.33 15.92
N ARG A 331 -12.07 5.72 17.03
CA ARG A 331 -11.22 6.35 18.05
C ARG A 331 -9.84 5.72 18.02
N LEU A 332 -8.83 6.51 17.71
CA LEU A 332 -7.46 6.04 17.53
C LEU A 332 -6.70 6.13 18.86
N SER A 333 -6.13 5.01 19.29
CA SER A 333 -5.12 5.00 20.37
C SER A 333 -3.72 5.27 19.85
N ARG A 334 -3.50 5.08 18.54
CA ARG A 334 -2.29 5.43 17.79
C ARG A 334 -2.70 5.86 16.40
N GLY A 335 -2.11 6.94 15.88
CA GLY A 335 -2.45 7.54 14.59
C GLY A 335 -3.03 8.95 14.75
N LYS A 336 -3.13 9.68 13.66
CA LYS A 336 -3.64 11.06 13.63
C LYS A 336 -5.14 11.10 13.31
N GLY A 337 -5.56 10.34 12.30
CA GLY A 337 -6.94 10.37 11.80
C GLY A 337 -7.31 11.70 11.13
N ILE A 338 -8.62 11.91 10.94
CA ILE A 338 -9.18 13.11 10.32
C ILE A 338 -9.15 14.30 11.29
N LYS A 339 -9.53 14.08 12.55
CA LYS A 339 -9.67 15.16 13.55
C LYS A 339 -9.28 14.69 14.95
N ASP A 340 -8.13 15.12 15.45
CA ASP A 340 -7.71 14.95 16.85
C ASP A 340 -7.79 13.50 17.37
N GLY A 341 -7.33 12.51 16.58
CA GLY A 341 -7.42 11.09 16.93
C GLY A 341 -8.78 10.46 16.66
N LEU A 342 -9.70 11.18 16.00
CA LEU A 342 -10.94 10.67 15.44
C LEU A 342 -10.78 10.42 13.94
N ASP A 343 -11.33 9.31 13.46
CA ASP A 343 -11.32 8.90 12.06
C ASP A 343 -12.62 8.16 11.70
N GLY A 344 -12.76 7.67 10.47
CA GLY A 344 -13.94 6.90 10.07
C GLY A 344 -15.21 7.74 10.11
N ALA A 345 -15.25 8.79 9.30
CA ALA A 345 -16.43 9.63 9.11
C ALA A 345 -17.60 8.78 8.60
N VAL A 346 -18.78 8.96 9.18
CA VAL A 346 -19.99 8.20 8.85
C VAL A 346 -21.10 9.10 8.33
N SER A 347 -21.69 8.71 7.20
CA SER A 347 -22.88 9.30 6.61
C SER A 347 -23.77 8.17 6.10
N HIS A 348 -24.99 8.04 6.65
CA HIS A 348 -25.84 6.85 6.41
C HIS A 348 -25.08 5.54 6.72
N ASN A 349 -24.97 4.62 5.76
CA ASN A 349 -24.16 3.39 5.87
C ASN A 349 -22.81 3.52 5.11
N THR A 350 -22.34 4.75 4.89
CA THR A 350 -21.02 5.02 4.31
C THR A 350 -20.02 5.37 5.40
N LEU A 351 -18.87 4.71 5.40
CA LEU A 351 -17.73 5.03 6.23
C LEU A 351 -16.52 5.39 5.38
N ALA A 352 -15.85 6.50 5.71
CA ALA A 352 -14.63 6.93 5.07
C ALA A 352 -13.56 7.33 6.09
N SER A 353 -12.35 6.77 5.97
CA SER A 353 -11.25 7.00 6.91
C SER A 353 -9.93 7.29 6.22
N TYR A 354 -9.01 7.97 6.92
CA TYR A 354 -7.60 7.99 6.49
C TYR A 354 -6.91 6.64 6.73
N THR A 355 -7.36 5.91 7.74
CA THR A 355 -6.85 4.59 8.06
C THR A 355 -7.13 3.60 6.95
N HIS A 356 -6.07 2.94 6.47
CA HIS A 356 -6.13 1.70 5.72
C HIS A 356 -6.20 0.52 6.68
N LEU A 357 -7.35 -0.17 6.71
CA LEU A 357 -7.51 -1.31 7.58
C LEU A 357 -6.72 -2.50 7.06
N HIS A 358 -5.95 -3.16 7.92
CA HIS A 358 -5.37 -4.45 7.55
C HIS A 358 -6.51 -5.49 7.49
N PRO A 359 -6.78 -6.14 6.33
CA PRO A 359 -7.97 -6.97 6.17
C PRO A 359 -8.03 -8.16 7.13
N VAL A 360 -6.90 -8.84 7.36
CA VAL A 360 -6.81 -9.94 8.34
C VAL A 360 -7.08 -9.48 9.78
N ALA A 361 -6.43 -8.40 10.22
CA ALA A 361 -6.62 -7.86 11.57
C ALA A 361 -8.04 -7.30 11.78
N SER A 362 -8.72 -6.95 10.69
CA SER A 362 -10.06 -6.36 10.68
C SER A 362 -11.11 -7.33 10.09
N TYR A 363 -10.85 -8.64 10.12
CA TYR A 363 -11.71 -9.64 9.47
C TYR A 363 -13.16 -9.57 9.94
N GLU A 364 -13.40 -9.47 11.25
CA GLU A 364 -14.76 -9.36 11.78
C GLU A 364 -15.45 -8.06 11.34
N MET A 365 -14.69 -6.99 11.08
CA MET A 365 -15.26 -5.74 10.55
C MET A 365 -15.70 -5.90 9.09
N PHE A 366 -14.91 -6.56 8.26
CA PHE A 366 -15.31 -6.91 6.89
C PHE A 366 -16.49 -7.89 6.87
N LYS A 367 -16.55 -8.81 7.83
CA LYS A 367 -17.70 -9.70 8.00
C LYS A 367 -18.97 -8.91 8.31
N ASN A 368 -18.94 -8.01 9.30
CA ASN A 368 -20.07 -7.12 9.61
C ASN A 368 -20.49 -6.28 8.39
N PHE A 369 -19.54 -5.79 7.61
CA PHE A 369 -19.82 -5.05 6.37
C PHE A 369 -20.59 -5.89 5.36
N THR A 370 -20.20 -7.15 5.15
CA THR A 370 -20.95 -8.08 4.27
C THR A 370 -22.31 -8.48 4.85
N GLU A 371 -22.45 -8.61 6.16
CA GLU A 371 -23.74 -8.89 6.80
C GLU A 371 -24.70 -7.70 6.67
N LYS A 372 -24.17 -6.46 6.72
CA LYS A 372 -24.94 -5.24 6.48
C LYS A 372 -25.57 -5.22 5.10
N MET A 373 -24.84 -5.67 4.07
CA MET A 373 -25.34 -5.79 2.69
C MET A 373 -26.50 -6.78 2.59
N ARG A 374 -26.41 -7.93 3.27
CA ARG A 374 -27.48 -8.94 3.29
C ARG A 374 -28.75 -8.50 4.03
N SER A 375 -28.64 -7.50 4.90
CA SER A 375 -29.74 -7.04 5.75
C SER A 375 -30.60 -5.93 5.12
N GLN A 376 -30.32 -5.55 3.88
CA GLN A 376 -30.98 -4.43 3.19
C GLN A 376 -32.27 -4.81 2.49
#